data_AF-A0A820F0Q0-F1
#
_entry.id   AF-A0A820F0Q0-F1
#
_cell.length_a   1.000
_cell.length_b   1.000
_cell.length_c   1.000
_cell.angle_alpha   90.00
_cell.angle_beta   90.00
_cell.angle_gamma   90.00
#
_symmetry.space_group_name_H-M   'P 1'
#
loop_
_entity.id
_entity.type
_entity.pdbx_description
1 polymer ?
#
loop_
_entity_poly.entity_id
_entity_poly.type
_entity_poly.pdbx_seq_one_letter_code
_entity_poly.pdbx_strand_id
1 'polypeptide(L)'
;MHNYGYNYIRLFLDCPTLCSGFSLSSPGIPMRYTKNVIDFLLRASTYRIAVMLTASWNPANYQSIVNSYPIPANVTGINMIIFHSGQAAAKAQFFQDLLEQIQNTSLLAFKTIFAIDIFNEISVSVQQQPFSLTNGIVSFEYNMAKGNDRQQLVDVAGNI
;
A
#
# COMPACT_ATOMS: atom_id res chain seq x y z
N MET A 1 -13.68 -7.64 22.26
CA MET A 1 -13.54 -6.32 21.60
C MET A 1 -14.67 -5.38 21.96
N HIS A 2 -15.94 -5.70 21.68
CA HIS A 2 -17.08 -4.84 22.03
C HIS A 2 -17.18 -4.46 23.51
N ASN A 3 -16.88 -5.38 24.43
CA ASN A 3 -16.88 -5.08 25.87
C ASN A 3 -15.93 -3.94 26.28
N TYR A 4 -14.97 -3.61 25.42
CA TYR A 4 -14.00 -2.53 25.61
C TYR A 4 -14.24 -1.35 24.64
N GLY A 5 -15.37 -1.32 23.92
CA GLY A 5 -15.74 -0.23 23.01
C GLY A 5 -15.06 -0.25 21.63
N TYR A 6 -14.22 -1.24 21.32
CA TYR A 6 -13.59 -1.34 20.00
C TYR A 6 -14.57 -1.83 18.93
N ASN A 7 -14.61 -1.15 17.77
CA ASN A 7 -15.54 -1.40 16.67
C ASN A 7 -14.88 -1.69 15.31
N TYR A 8 -13.54 -1.62 15.22
CA TYR A 8 -12.81 -2.01 14.01
C TYR A 8 -11.45 -2.66 14.34
N ILE A 9 -10.87 -3.33 13.35
CA ILE A 9 -9.53 -3.93 13.39
C ILE A 9 -8.71 -3.40 12.21
N ARG A 10 -7.44 -3.05 12.44
CA ARG A 10 -6.44 -2.86 11.37
C ARG A 10 -5.71 -4.18 11.13
N LEU A 11 -5.97 -4.81 9.99
CA LEU A 11 -5.40 -6.09 9.59
C LEU A 11 -4.16 -5.87 8.73
N PHE A 12 -3.01 -6.33 9.21
CA PHE A 12 -1.73 -6.27 8.50
C PHE A 12 -1.63 -7.41 7.48
N LEU A 13 -1.44 -7.04 6.23
CA LEU A 13 -1.25 -7.94 5.10
C LEU A 13 0.25 -8.01 4.78
N ASP A 14 0.89 -9.10 5.19
CA ASP A 14 2.28 -9.37 4.87
C ASP A 14 2.39 -10.66 4.06
N CYS A 15 3.30 -10.64 3.08
CA CYS A 15 3.69 -11.85 2.37
C CYS A 15 4.65 -12.70 3.23
N PRO A 16 4.77 -14.01 2.97
CA PRO A 16 5.58 -14.91 3.79
C PRO A 16 7.05 -14.47 3.97
N THR A 17 7.66 -13.87 2.94
CA THR A 17 9.01 -13.30 3.04
C THR A 17 9.16 -12.06 2.16
N LEU A 18 10.01 -11.13 2.57
CA LEU A 18 10.35 -9.94 1.78
C LEU A 18 11.01 -10.31 0.44
N CYS A 19 11.85 -11.35 0.40
CA CYS A 19 12.68 -11.68 -0.76
C CYS A 19 11.98 -12.57 -1.78
N SER A 20 11.09 -13.46 -1.34
CA SER A 20 10.38 -14.37 -2.23
C SER A 20 8.94 -13.94 -2.50
N GLY A 21 8.41 -12.96 -1.77
CA GLY A 21 7.00 -12.61 -1.84
C GLY A 21 6.13 -13.86 -1.60
N PHE A 22 5.20 -14.11 -2.53
CA PHE A 22 4.37 -15.33 -2.52
C PHE A 22 5.00 -16.56 -3.22
N SER A 23 6.28 -16.50 -3.57
CA SER A 23 6.99 -17.52 -4.37
C SER A 23 6.35 -17.74 -5.75
N LEU A 24 5.84 -16.67 -6.35
CA LEU A 24 5.29 -16.64 -7.70
C LEU A 24 6.30 -15.96 -8.64
N SER A 25 6.36 -16.41 -9.90
CA SER A 25 7.21 -15.79 -10.93
C SER A 25 6.61 -14.53 -11.56
N SER A 26 5.34 -14.23 -11.26
CA SER A 26 4.60 -13.08 -11.78
C SER A 26 3.72 -12.47 -10.68
N PRO A 27 3.20 -11.23 -10.89
CA PRO A 27 2.20 -10.64 -10.02
C PRO A 27 1.01 -11.58 -9.78
N GLY A 28 0.46 -11.52 -8.57
CA GLY A 28 -0.65 -12.36 -8.13
C GLY A 28 -0.54 -12.78 -6.66
N ILE A 29 -1.64 -13.35 -6.16
CA ILE A 29 -1.78 -13.79 -4.77
C ILE A 29 -2.28 -15.24 -4.75
N PRO A 30 -1.62 -16.16 -4.02
CA PRO A 30 -2.10 -17.52 -3.87
C PRO A 30 -3.46 -17.57 -3.20
N MET A 31 -4.41 -18.32 -3.76
CA MET A 31 -5.76 -18.47 -3.20
C MET A 31 -5.77 -18.95 -1.74
N ARG A 32 -4.76 -19.70 -1.30
CA ARG A 32 -4.62 -20.10 0.13
C ARG A 32 -4.47 -18.89 1.06
N TYR A 33 -3.76 -17.84 0.63
CA TYR A 33 -3.60 -16.62 1.39
C TYR A 33 -4.92 -15.84 1.42
N THR A 34 -5.56 -15.67 0.25
CA THR A 34 -6.88 -15.04 0.14
C THR A 34 -7.91 -15.72 1.05
N LYS A 35 -7.95 -17.05 1.09
CA LYS A 35 -8.85 -17.81 1.97
C LYS A 35 -8.61 -17.53 3.46
N ASN A 36 -7.35 -17.36 3.89
CA ASN A 36 -7.05 -17.00 5.27
C ASN A 36 -7.55 -15.58 5.62
N VAL A 37 -7.38 -14.62 4.69
CA VAL A 37 -7.92 -13.26 4.86
C VAL A 37 -9.46 -13.30 4.90
N ILE A 38 -10.10 -14.07 4.02
CA ILE A 38 -11.56 -14.25 4.02
C ILE A 38 -12.06 -14.87 5.33
N ASP A 39 -11.42 -15.90 5.85
CA ASP A 39 -11.79 -16.52 7.14
C ASP A 39 -11.79 -15.48 8.26
N PHE A 40 -10.75 -14.64 8.31
CA PHE A 40 -10.67 -13.54 9.28
C PHE A 40 -11.80 -12.52 9.09
N LEU A 41 -12.04 -12.07 7.85
CA LEU A 41 -13.10 -11.11 7.53
C LEU A 41 -14.49 -11.65 7.90
N LEU A 42 -14.77 -12.92 7.64
CA LEU A 42 -16.04 -13.54 8.00
C LEU A 42 -16.25 -13.65 9.52
N ARG A 43 -15.17 -13.95 10.27
CA ARG A 43 -15.20 -13.88 11.74
C ARG A 43 -15.50 -12.47 12.21
N ALA A 44 -14.79 -11.46 11.70
CA ALA A 44 -15.05 -10.06 12.03
C ALA A 44 -16.50 -9.65 11.73
N SER A 45 -17.02 -10.07 10.58
CA SER A 45 -18.41 -9.86 10.16
C SER A 45 -19.44 -10.42 11.14
N THR A 46 -19.21 -11.64 11.64
CA THR A 46 -20.07 -12.30 12.64
C THR A 46 -20.17 -11.48 13.93
N TYR A 47 -19.07 -10.82 14.31
CA TYR A 47 -19.03 -9.92 15.45
C TYR A 47 -19.36 -8.47 15.10
N ARG A 48 -19.76 -8.13 13.87
CA ARG A 48 -20.03 -6.75 13.42
C ARG A 48 -18.84 -5.80 13.63
N ILE A 49 -17.63 -6.32 13.48
CA ILE A 49 -16.39 -5.54 13.55
C ILE A 49 -15.96 -5.21 12.12
N ALA A 50 -15.74 -3.92 11.85
CA ALA A 50 -15.23 -3.47 10.55
C ALA A 50 -13.73 -3.76 10.44
N VAL A 51 -13.23 -4.01 9.23
CA VAL A 51 -11.80 -4.26 9.02
C VAL A 51 -11.20 -3.21 8.10
N MET A 52 -10.12 -2.58 8.55
CA MET A 52 -9.22 -1.77 7.72
C MET A 52 -8.06 -2.68 7.30
N LEU A 53 -7.79 -2.77 6.01
CA LEU A 53 -6.61 -3.48 5.52
C LEU A 53 -5.40 -2.54 5.54
N THR A 54 -4.24 -3.02 5.96
CA THR A 54 -2.97 -2.31 5.78
C THR A 54 -1.91 -3.26 5.24
N ALA A 55 -0.90 -2.72 4.56
CA ALA A 55 0.21 -3.52 4.03
C ALA A 55 1.54 -2.80 4.28
N SER A 56 2.62 -3.57 4.29
CA SER A 56 3.98 -3.03 4.37
C SER A 56 4.59 -2.95 2.95
N TRP A 57 5.73 -3.59 2.75
CA TRP A 57 6.42 -3.70 1.47
C TRP A 57 5.59 -4.37 0.38
N ASN A 58 5.92 -4.07 -0.87
CA ASN A 58 5.36 -4.82 -1.99
C ASN A 58 5.93 -6.26 -1.99
N PRO A 59 5.09 -7.29 -2.19
CA PRO A 59 5.61 -8.65 -2.34
C PRO A 59 6.55 -8.74 -3.55
N ALA A 60 7.66 -9.46 -3.41
CA ALA A 60 8.71 -9.51 -4.44
C ALA A 60 8.21 -9.94 -5.84
N ASN A 61 7.15 -10.74 -5.92
CA ASN A 61 6.58 -11.16 -7.20
C ASN A 61 5.87 -10.02 -7.98
N TYR A 62 5.70 -8.83 -7.38
CA TYR A 62 5.23 -7.62 -8.04
C TYR A 62 6.39 -6.72 -8.54
N GLN A 63 7.66 -7.11 -8.34
CA GLN A 63 8.81 -6.31 -8.72
C GLN A 63 8.88 -6.05 -10.24
N SER A 64 8.32 -6.94 -11.07
CA SER A 64 8.25 -6.70 -12.53
C SER A 64 7.44 -5.47 -12.89
N ILE A 65 6.40 -5.12 -12.11
CA ILE A 65 5.63 -3.89 -12.28
C ILE A 65 6.47 -2.69 -11.86
N VAL A 66 7.19 -2.78 -10.73
CA VAL A 66 8.10 -1.69 -10.33
C VAL A 66 9.12 -1.42 -11.43
N ASN A 67 9.75 -2.47 -11.95
CA ASN A 67 10.78 -2.39 -12.97
C ASN A 67 10.27 -1.93 -14.35
N SER A 68 8.95 -1.92 -14.59
CA SER A 68 8.39 -1.40 -15.85
C SER A 68 8.27 0.12 -15.89
N TYR A 69 8.52 0.80 -14.76
CA TYR A 69 8.52 2.26 -14.68
C TYR A 69 9.96 2.79 -14.67
N PRO A 70 10.19 4.02 -15.18
CA PRO A 70 11.50 4.65 -15.10
C PRO A 70 11.97 4.82 -13.66
N ILE A 71 13.23 4.52 -13.40
CA ILE A 71 13.87 4.81 -12.11
C ILE A 71 13.96 6.33 -11.97
N PRO A 72 13.36 6.94 -10.92
CA PRO A 72 13.46 8.38 -10.69
C PRO A 72 14.92 8.80 -10.50
N ALA A 73 15.32 9.86 -11.21
CA ALA A 73 16.65 10.44 -11.05
C ALA A 73 16.81 11.05 -9.65
N ASN A 74 17.99 10.89 -9.06
CA ASN A 74 18.35 11.47 -7.77
C ASN A 74 17.43 11.07 -6.61
N VAL A 75 16.87 9.87 -6.65
CA VAL A 75 16.18 9.23 -5.53
C VAL A 75 16.90 7.91 -5.27
N THR A 76 17.12 7.57 -4.00
CA THR A 76 17.86 6.36 -3.62
C THR A 76 17.30 5.72 -2.34
N GLY A 77 17.60 4.44 -2.13
CA GLY A 77 17.32 3.72 -0.89
C GLY A 77 15.84 3.69 -0.51
N ILE A 78 15.52 3.95 0.76
CA ILE A 78 14.15 3.91 1.31
C ILE A 78 13.23 4.95 0.64
N ASN A 79 13.80 6.06 0.18
CA ASN A 79 13.05 7.11 -0.50
C ASN A 79 12.45 6.60 -1.83
N MET A 80 13.03 5.53 -2.42
CA MET A 80 12.47 4.90 -3.61
C MET A 80 11.07 4.32 -3.38
N ILE A 81 10.70 3.96 -2.16
CA ILE A 81 9.36 3.43 -1.86
C ILE A 81 8.29 4.46 -2.16
N ILE A 82 8.61 5.72 -1.89
CA ILE A 82 7.68 6.86 -1.93
C ILE A 82 7.82 7.62 -3.24
N PHE A 83 9.00 7.71 -3.85
CA PHE A 83 9.17 8.55 -5.04
C PHE A 83 9.26 7.77 -6.36
N HIS A 84 9.19 6.43 -6.32
CA HIS A 84 9.17 5.61 -7.52
C HIS A 84 7.73 5.22 -7.85
N SER A 85 7.16 5.80 -8.91
CA SER A 85 5.77 5.54 -9.35
C SER A 85 5.44 4.05 -9.57
N GLY A 86 6.41 3.26 -10.02
CA GLY A 86 6.29 1.80 -10.08
C GLY A 86 5.99 1.10 -8.73
N GLN A 87 6.40 1.67 -7.59
CA GLN A 87 6.05 1.16 -6.26
C GLN A 87 4.57 1.39 -5.93
N ALA A 88 4.05 2.58 -6.24
CA ALA A 88 2.63 2.89 -6.12
C ALA A 88 1.80 1.98 -7.05
N ALA A 89 2.23 1.80 -8.30
CA ALA A 89 1.57 0.91 -9.26
C ALA A 89 1.57 -0.56 -8.80
N ALA A 90 2.70 -1.07 -8.29
CA ALA A 90 2.78 -2.42 -7.75
C ALA A 90 1.89 -2.59 -6.51
N LYS A 91 1.80 -1.58 -5.63
CA LYS A 91 0.92 -1.60 -4.45
C LYS A 91 -0.55 -1.60 -4.85
N ALA A 92 -0.92 -0.78 -5.83
CA ALA A 92 -2.27 -0.74 -6.38
C ALA A 92 -2.66 -2.09 -6.97
N GLN A 93 -1.78 -2.70 -7.78
CA GLN A 93 -2.04 -4.03 -8.36
C GLN A 93 -2.19 -5.11 -7.27
N PHE A 94 -1.36 -5.09 -6.23
CA PHE A 94 -1.48 -6.02 -5.11
C PHE A 94 -2.86 -5.92 -4.43
N PHE A 95 -3.33 -4.71 -4.12
CA PHE A 95 -4.64 -4.54 -3.52
C PHE A 95 -5.77 -4.92 -4.48
N GLN A 96 -5.67 -4.57 -5.77
CA GLN A 96 -6.65 -4.99 -6.79
C GLN A 96 -6.76 -6.52 -6.84
N ASP A 97 -5.64 -7.23 -7.00
CA ASP A 97 -5.62 -8.69 -7.07
C ASP A 97 -6.22 -9.35 -5.82
N LEU A 98 -5.95 -8.79 -4.63
CA LEU A 98 -6.51 -9.29 -3.38
C LEU A 98 -8.01 -9.05 -3.30
N LEU A 99 -8.44 -7.81 -3.55
CA LEU A 99 -9.82 -7.38 -3.40
C LEU A 99 -10.74 -8.07 -4.41
N GLU A 100 -10.30 -8.21 -5.66
CA GLU A 100 -11.02 -8.96 -6.69
C GLU A 100 -11.19 -10.42 -6.29
N GLN A 101 -10.13 -11.09 -5.82
CA GLN A 101 -10.24 -12.47 -5.35
C GLN A 101 -11.17 -12.60 -4.14
N ILE A 102 -11.12 -11.67 -3.18
CA ILE A 102 -12.04 -11.65 -2.03
C ILE A 102 -13.48 -11.46 -2.51
N GLN A 103 -13.75 -10.48 -3.37
CA GLN A 103 -15.08 -10.17 -3.88
C GLN A 103 -15.66 -11.36 -4.67
N ASN A 104 -14.87 -11.98 -5.53
CA ASN A 104 -15.26 -13.14 -6.33
C ASN A 104 -15.52 -14.39 -5.48
N THR A 105 -14.87 -14.50 -4.31
CA THR A 105 -15.03 -15.65 -3.41
C THR A 105 -16.13 -15.43 -2.37
N SER A 106 -16.28 -14.22 -1.83
CA SER A 106 -17.24 -13.88 -0.78
C SER A 106 -17.54 -12.38 -0.74
N LEU A 107 -18.72 -12.00 -1.24
CA LEU A 107 -19.23 -10.63 -1.16
C LEU A 107 -19.39 -10.15 0.31
N LEU A 108 -19.70 -11.05 1.24
CA LEU A 108 -19.81 -10.71 2.67
C LEU A 108 -18.45 -10.33 3.27
N ALA A 109 -17.40 -11.09 2.95
CA ALA A 109 -16.04 -10.78 3.38
C ALA A 109 -15.60 -9.42 2.80
N PHE A 110 -15.85 -9.20 1.50
CA PHE A 110 -15.54 -7.94 0.83
C PHE A 110 -16.20 -6.74 1.52
N LYS A 111 -17.52 -6.83 1.82
CA LYS A 111 -18.27 -5.77 2.51
C LYS A 111 -17.84 -5.52 3.96
N THR A 112 -17.06 -6.43 4.56
CA THR A 112 -16.53 -6.24 5.93
C THR A 112 -15.31 -5.32 5.94
N ILE A 113 -14.70 -5.08 4.77
CA ILE A 113 -13.62 -4.12 4.59
C ILE A 113 -14.22 -2.72 4.49
N PHE A 114 -13.84 -1.81 5.39
CA PHE A 114 -14.33 -0.42 5.36
C PHE A 114 -13.29 0.59 4.86
N ALA A 115 -12.01 0.24 4.95
CA ALA A 115 -10.90 1.11 4.59
C ALA A 115 -9.67 0.32 4.17
N ILE A 116 -8.81 0.99 3.40
CA ILE A 116 -7.47 0.52 3.04
C ILE A 116 -6.49 1.61 3.44
N ASP A 117 -5.53 1.24 4.25
CA ASP A 117 -4.37 2.03 4.63
C ASP A 117 -3.16 1.51 3.85
N ILE A 118 -2.80 2.23 2.79
CA ILE A 118 -1.94 1.73 1.70
C ILE A 118 -0.52 1.36 2.16
N PHE A 119 -0.07 1.89 3.30
CA PHE A 119 1.26 1.64 3.82
C PHE A 119 1.29 1.73 5.36
N ASN A 120 1.88 0.73 6.04
CA ASN A 120 1.87 0.68 7.50
C ASN A 120 2.55 1.90 8.16
N GLU A 121 3.80 2.13 7.78
CA GLU A 121 4.67 3.19 8.33
C GLU A 121 5.54 3.74 7.20
N ILE A 122 5.07 4.81 6.58
CA ILE A 122 5.81 5.49 5.52
C ILE A 122 6.83 6.45 6.15
N SER A 123 8.09 6.37 5.72
CA SER A 123 9.15 7.25 6.21
C SER A 123 10.15 7.57 5.11
N VAL A 124 10.76 8.75 5.23
CA VAL A 124 11.85 9.21 4.36
C VAL A 124 13.17 9.17 5.13
N SER A 125 14.27 8.89 4.43
CA SER A 125 15.63 9.04 4.97
C SER A 125 16.24 10.34 4.46
N VAL A 126 16.67 11.18 5.40
CA VAL A 126 17.40 12.43 5.10
C VAL A 126 18.86 12.17 4.71
N GLN A 127 19.37 10.97 4.95
CA GLN A 127 20.72 10.55 4.56
C GLN A 127 20.77 10.01 3.12
N GLN A 128 19.62 9.88 2.45
CA GLN A 128 19.50 9.35 1.09
C GLN A 128 18.89 10.40 0.17
N GLN A 129 19.21 10.32 -1.12
CA GLN A 129 18.65 11.25 -2.10
C GLN A 129 17.13 11.02 -2.21
N PRO A 130 16.32 12.08 -2.40
CA PRO A 130 16.74 13.44 -2.76
C PRO A 130 17.18 14.30 -1.57
N PHE A 131 16.89 13.92 -0.34
CA PHE A 131 17.09 14.78 0.84
C PHE A 131 18.55 14.96 1.26
N SER A 132 19.45 14.08 0.83
CA SER A 132 20.90 14.23 1.06
C SER A 132 21.60 15.13 0.03
N LEU A 133 20.90 15.62 -0.99
CA LEU A 133 21.47 16.54 -1.97
C LEU A 133 21.75 17.90 -1.32
N THR A 134 22.93 18.47 -1.59
CA THR A 134 23.34 19.78 -1.05
C THR A 134 23.08 20.94 -2.01
N ASN A 135 22.61 20.66 -3.23
CA ASN A 135 22.19 21.63 -4.23
C ASN A 135 21.10 21.03 -5.15
N GLY A 136 20.43 21.89 -5.91
CA GLY A 136 19.31 21.53 -6.78
C GLY A 136 17.99 22.16 -6.31
N ILE A 137 17.00 22.21 -7.20
CA ILE A 137 15.65 22.66 -6.90
C ILE A 137 14.72 21.45 -7.03
N VAL A 138 14.01 21.12 -5.96
CA VAL A 138 12.83 20.25 -6.05
C VAL A 138 11.66 21.14 -6.41
N SER A 139 11.39 21.27 -7.70
CA SER A 139 10.34 22.15 -8.22
C SER A 139 9.00 21.44 -8.14
N PHE A 140 8.21 21.82 -7.15
CA PHE A 140 6.76 21.64 -7.18
C PHE A 140 6.16 23.05 -7.17
N GLU A 141 5.68 23.54 -8.31
CA GLU A 141 5.12 24.90 -8.40
C GLU A 141 3.73 24.95 -7.76
N TYR A 142 3.69 24.98 -6.42
CA TYR A 142 2.46 25.14 -5.66
C TYR A 142 2.51 26.40 -4.81
N ASN A 143 1.49 27.25 -4.93
CA ASN A 143 1.34 28.42 -4.08
C ASN A 143 0.70 28.01 -2.74
N MET A 144 1.52 27.92 -1.70
CA MET A 144 1.07 27.49 -0.38
C MET A 144 0.08 28.44 0.31
N ALA A 145 -0.20 29.63 -0.23
CA ALA A 145 -1.29 30.49 0.23
C ALA A 145 -2.67 30.06 -0.31
N LYS A 146 -2.72 29.32 -1.42
CA LYS A 146 -3.97 28.83 -2.03
C LYS A 146 -4.33 27.43 -1.53
N GLY A 147 -5.60 27.25 -1.15
CA GLY A 147 -6.10 25.95 -0.68
C GLY A 147 -5.97 24.83 -1.70
N ASN A 148 -6.25 25.12 -2.97
CA ASN A 148 -6.22 24.13 -4.04
C ASN A 148 -4.80 23.67 -4.36
N ASP A 149 -3.81 24.56 -4.37
CA ASP A 149 -2.41 24.21 -4.58
C ASP A 149 -1.87 23.36 -3.43
N ARG A 150 -2.33 23.59 -2.19
CA ARG A 150 -2.00 22.70 -1.06
C ARG A 150 -2.60 21.31 -1.24
N GLN A 151 -3.86 21.22 -1.70
CA GLN A 151 -4.49 19.94 -2.01
C GLN A 151 -3.76 19.24 -3.15
N GLN A 152 -3.40 19.94 -4.22
CA GLN A 152 -2.63 19.37 -5.32
C GLN A 152 -1.22 18.93 -4.92
N LEU A 153 -0.54 19.66 -4.03
CA LEU A 153 0.73 19.21 -3.47
C LEU A 153 0.53 17.91 -2.70
N VAL A 154 -0.51 17.80 -1.86
CA VAL A 154 -0.82 16.56 -1.12
C VAL A 154 -1.21 15.43 -2.07
N ASP A 155 -2.00 15.72 -3.10
CA ASP A 155 -2.40 14.74 -4.10
C ASP A 155 -1.21 14.27 -4.92
N VAL A 156 -0.31 15.17 -5.31
CA VAL A 156 0.94 14.77 -6.00
C VAL A 156 1.82 14.01 -5.04
N ALA A 157 2.14 14.54 -3.86
CA ALA A 157 2.99 13.88 -2.85
C ALA A 157 2.44 12.54 -2.34
N GLY A 158 1.12 12.35 -2.35
CA GLY A 158 0.43 11.12 -1.95
C GLY A 158 0.16 10.14 -3.10
N ASN A 159 0.38 10.54 -4.36
CA ASN A 159 0.37 9.68 -5.55
C ASN A 159 1.77 9.43 -6.12
N ILE A 160 2.84 9.86 -5.43
CA ILE A 160 4.21 9.41 -5.71
C ILE A 160 4.42 8.05 -5.03
#